data_AF-A0A087MHS2-F1
#
_entry.id   AF-A0A087MHS2-F1
#
_cell.length_a   1.000
_cell.length_b   1.000
_cell.length_c   1.000
_cell.angle_alpha   90.00
_cell.angle_beta   90.00
_cell.angle_gamma   90.00
#
_symmetry.space_group_name_H-M   'P 1'
#
loop_
_entity.id
_entity.type
_entity.pdbx_description
1 polymer ?
#
loop_
_entity_poly.entity_id
_entity_poly.type
_entity_poly.pdbx_seq_one_letter_code
_entity_poly.pdbx_strand_id
1 'polypeptide(L)'
;MHALDWHLANSTFVEALPARLLRPRARASADARALAQARWCLRRKRDGCFLAAVGLDALHALVPDLAGEPGIAEALEAITARHERAGRPALLPLDGLRERLQALGLDEQYGERSGLPLVAEPARLEFAGYDRYRRPLWLLEPAARAWRRMRRAALGDDVALDAISGYRSHDYQLGIFDRKLARGQSVEQILGVNAAPGYSEHHGGRALDIGTPGEPPAEESFETTAAFTWLRGRAGEFGFAMSYPRDNPHGISYEPWHWCWHPAPAGDASPANA
;
A
#
# COMPACT_ATOMS: atom_id res chain seq x y z
N MET A 1 14.45 -13.70 22.95
CA MET A 1 14.40 -13.39 21.51
C MET A 1 13.07 -12.70 21.24
N HIS A 2 13.04 -11.37 21.12
CA HIS A 2 11.78 -10.65 20.91
C HIS A 2 11.19 -11.01 19.54
N ALA A 3 9.87 -11.21 19.47
CA ALA A 3 9.17 -11.43 18.20
C ALA A 3 9.51 -10.28 17.23
N LEU A 4 9.90 -10.64 16.01
CA LEU A 4 10.27 -9.66 15.00
C LEU A 4 9.03 -8.89 14.55
N ASP A 5 9.08 -7.55 14.57
CA ASP A 5 8.01 -6.73 14.00
C ASP A 5 8.07 -6.82 12.48
N TRP A 6 7.15 -7.54 11.88
CA TRP A 6 6.99 -7.67 10.43
C TRP A 6 5.83 -6.81 9.93
N HIS A 7 5.57 -5.69 10.58
CA HIS A 7 4.47 -4.79 10.22
C HIS A 7 4.96 -3.36 10.10
N LEU A 8 4.20 -2.58 9.33
CA LEU A 8 4.29 -1.14 9.26
C LEU A 8 3.20 -0.58 10.17
N ALA A 9 3.59 0.26 11.12
CA ALA A 9 2.67 1.04 11.94
C ALA A 9 2.47 2.40 11.28
N ASN A 10 1.22 2.70 10.95
CA ASN A 10 0.87 3.79 10.05
C ASN A 10 0.24 4.94 10.83
N SER A 11 0.58 6.18 10.47
CA SER A 11 0.00 7.41 11.02
C SER A 11 -0.18 8.44 9.92
N THR A 12 -0.77 9.59 10.21
CA THR A 12 -1.19 10.56 9.18
C THR A 12 -0.03 11.03 8.27
N PHE A 13 1.09 11.47 8.86
CA PHE A 13 2.22 12.06 8.11
C PHE A 13 3.49 11.20 8.11
N VAL A 14 3.60 10.30 9.10
CA VAL A 14 4.80 9.53 9.38
C VAL A 14 4.41 8.06 9.50
N GLU A 15 5.25 7.19 8.99
CA GLU A 15 5.09 5.74 9.09
C GLU A 15 6.30 5.17 9.83
N ALA A 16 6.06 4.21 10.71
CA ALA A 16 7.10 3.46 11.37
C ALA A 16 7.28 2.11 10.68
N LEU A 17 8.47 1.89 10.12
CA LEU A 17 8.83 0.65 9.43
C LEU A 17 9.91 -0.11 10.21
N PRO A 18 9.94 -1.46 10.16
CA PRO A 18 11.01 -2.23 10.78
C PRO A 18 12.37 -1.83 10.21
N ALA A 19 13.27 -1.31 11.05
CA ALA A 19 14.53 -0.69 10.61
C ALA A 19 15.37 -1.66 9.76
N ARG A 20 15.36 -2.96 10.11
CA ARG A 20 16.08 -4.02 9.37
C ARG A 20 15.69 -4.12 7.89
N LEU A 21 14.46 -3.76 7.53
CA LEU A 21 13.98 -3.79 6.15
C LEU A 21 14.51 -2.61 5.32
N LEU A 22 14.95 -1.54 6.00
CA LEU A 22 15.39 -0.30 5.35
C LEU A 22 16.91 -0.13 5.34
N ARG A 23 17.68 -0.92 6.11
CA ARG A 23 19.16 -0.86 6.14
C ARG A 23 19.81 -0.85 4.75
N PRO A 24 19.42 -1.71 3.78
CA PRO A 24 20.03 -1.72 2.45
C PRO A 24 19.73 -0.45 1.63
N ARG A 25 18.84 0.42 2.12
CA ARG A 25 18.35 1.63 1.43
C ARG A 25 18.82 2.92 2.10
N ALA A 26 19.55 2.83 3.21
CA ALA A 26 20.16 3.99 3.83
C ALA A 26 21.18 4.62 2.85
N ARG A 27 20.97 5.89 2.50
CA ARG A 27 21.83 6.61 1.56
C ARG A 27 23.10 7.13 2.24
N ALA A 28 23.00 7.52 3.52
CA ALA A 28 24.12 7.98 4.31
C ALA A 28 24.63 6.88 5.25
N SER A 29 25.94 6.81 5.42
CA SER A 29 26.59 5.84 6.33
C SER A 29 26.17 6.03 7.80
N ALA A 30 25.78 7.25 8.19
CA ALA A 30 25.26 7.54 9.52
C ALA A 30 23.90 6.88 9.74
N ASP A 31 22.96 7.06 8.81
CA ASP A 31 21.63 6.43 8.83
C ASP A 31 21.74 4.91 8.89
N ALA A 32 22.63 4.33 8.08
CA ALA A 32 22.85 2.89 8.06
C ALA A 32 23.26 2.35 9.44
N ARG A 33 24.13 3.07 10.18
CA ARG A 33 24.54 2.71 11.54
C ARG A 33 23.40 2.87 12.54
N ALA A 34 22.65 3.97 12.48
CA ALA A 34 21.50 4.18 13.35
C ALA A 34 20.45 3.07 13.17
N LEU A 35 20.12 2.73 11.92
CA LEU A 35 19.19 1.65 11.58
C LEU A 35 19.72 0.25 11.93
N ALA A 36 21.04 0.07 12.05
CA ALA A 36 21.65 -1.20 12.46
C ALA A 36 21.31 -1.57 13.92
N GLN A 37 21.04 -0.58 14.76
CA GLN A 37 20.75 -0.76 16.19
C GLN A 37 19.28 -0.51 16.53
N ALA A 38 18.52 0.09 15.61
CA ALA A 38 17.11 0.38 15.82
C ALA A 38 16.18 -0.80 15.51
N ARG A 39 15.00 -0.76 16.14
CA ARG A 39 13.87 -1.64 15.88
C ARG A 39 12.99 -1.06 14.77
N TRP A 40 12.75 0.26 14.84
CA TRP A 40 11.92 1.00 13.90
C TRP A 40 12.67 2.16 13.25
N CYS A 41 12.22 2.54 12.06
CA CYS A 41 12.58 3.76 11.37
C CYS A 41 11.29 4.56 11.17
N LEU A 42 11.26 5.80 11.66
CA LEU A 42 10.22 6.75 11.31
C LEU A 42 10.57 7.34 9.94
N ARG A 43 9.63 7.26 9.00
CA ARG A 43 9.77 7.76 7.63
C ARG A 43 8.62 8.71 7.31
N ARG A 44 8.95 9.87 6.75
CA ARG A 44 7.96 10.84 6.29
C ARG A 44 7.28 10.31 5.03
N LYS A 45 5.95 10.32 4.98
CA LYS A 45 5.20 9.75 3.84
C LYS A 45 5.37 10.52 2.54
N ARG A 46 5.33 11.86 2.59
CA ARG A 46 5.34 12.72 1.40
C ARG A 46 6.57 12.57 0.51
N ASP A 47 7.73 12.26 1.09
CA ASP A 47 9.02 12.25 0.39
C ASP A 47 9.91 11.04 0.72
N GLY A 48 9.51 10.19 1.66
CA GLY A 48 10.27 9.01 2.07
C GLY A 48 11.51 9.32 2.91
N CYS A 49 11.68 10.55 3.40
CA CYS A 49 12.81 10.95 4.25
C CYS A 49 12.80 10.15 5.57
N PHE A 50 13.96 9.64 5.98
CA PHE A 50 14.10 9.00 7.29
C PHE A 50 14.25 10.08 8.36
N LEU A 51 13.32 10.09 9.32
CA LEU A 51 13.24 11.13 10.35
C LEU A 51 13.95 10.72 11.63
N ALA A 52 13.77 9.47 12.05
CA ALA A 52 14.37 8.94 13.27
C ALA A 52 14.53 7.43 13.23
N ALA A 53 15.53 6.94 13.96
CA ALA A 53 15.72 5.54 14.28
C ALA A 53 15.30 5.29 15.73
N VAL A 54 14.40 4.34 15.98
CA VAL A 54 13.81 4.09 17.31
C VAL A 54 14.23 2.70 17.79
N GLY A 55 14.97 2.67 18.90
CA GLY A 55 15.39 1.48 19.64
C GLY A 55 14.38 1.10 20.72
N LEU A 56 14.82 0.33 21.72
CA LEU A 56 14.00 -0.01 22.90
C LEU A 56 13.90 1.18 23.87
N ASP A 57 15.04 1.81 24.17
CA ASP A 57 15.14 2.86 25.20
C ASP A 57 15.60 4.21 24.65
N ALA A 58 15.78 4.32 23.32
CA ALA A 58 16.35 5.50 22.70
C ALA A 58 15.68 5.81 21.35
N LEU A 59 15.53 7.10 21.09
CA LEU A 59 15.21 7.66 19.80
C LEU A 59 16.42 8.44 19.29
N HIS A 60 16.84 8.19 18.06
CA HIS A 60 17.92 8.90 17.41
C HIS A 60 17.38 9.67 16.19
N ALA A 61 17.46 11.00 16.23
CA ALA A 61 17.06 11.83 15.12
C ALA A 61 18.01 11.66 13.92
N LEU A 62 17.44 11.58 12.72
CA LEU A 62 18.17 11.52 11.44
C LEU A 62 18.01 12.82 10.63
N VAL A 63 17.21 13.76 11.16
CA VAL A 63 17.02 15.11 10.63
C VAL A 63 17.37 16.15 11.71
N PRO A 64 17.78 17.38 11.32
CA PRO A 64 18.19 18.41 12.28
C PRO A 64 17.07 18.86 13.24
N ASP A 65 15.85 19.02 12.74
CA ASP A 65 14.70 19.48 13.52
C ASP A 65 13.60 18.41 13.54
N LEU A 66 13.83 17.35 14.32
CA LEU A 66 12.84 16.29 14.48
C LEU A 66 11.60 16.78 15.25
N ALA A 67 11.76 17.73 16.19
CA ALA A 67 10.66 18.21 17.03
C ALA A 67 9.64 19.03 16.23
N GLY A 68 10.08 19.71 15.16
CA GLY A 68 9.21 20.41 14.21
C GLY A 68 8.50 19.50 13.21
N GLU A 69 8.83 18.20 13.13
CA GLU A 69 8.18 17.29 12.18
C GLU A 69 6.76 16.94 12.63
N PRO A 70 5.74 17.14 11.77
CA PRO A 70 4.38 16.77 12.10
C PRO A 70 4.23 15.24 12.21
N GLY A 71 3.45 14.77 13.18
CA GLY A 71 3.07 13.36 13.29
C GLY A 71 4.10 12.44 13.96
N ILE A 72 5.20 12.96 14.52
CA ILE A 72 6.17 12.14 15.26
C ILE A 72 5.53 11.45 16.48
N ALA A 73 4.79 12.20 17.30
CA ALA A 73 4.09 11.64 18.47
C ALA A 73 3.09 10.54 18.06
N GLU A 74 2.26 10.83 17.03
CA GLU A 74 1.29 9.88 16.49
C GLU A 74 1.98 8.59 15.96
N ALA A 75 3.11 8.71 15.29
CA ALA A 75 3.86 7.56 14.79
C ALA A 75 4.48 6.72 15.91
N LEU A 76 4.95 7.34 17.01
CA LEU A 76 5.45 6.63 18.19
C LEU A 76 4.33 5.91 18.92
N GLU A 77 3.17 6.56 19.08
CA GLU A 77 1.97 5.92 19.63
C GLU A 77 1.53 4.74 18.77
N ALA A 78 1.52 4.91 17.45
CA ALA A 78 1.16 3.88 16.49
C ALA A 78 2.05 2.62 16.61
N ILE A 79 3.32 2.72 16.99
CA ILE A 79 4.17 1.53 17.19
C ILE A 79 3.63 0.60 18.30
N THR A 80 2.96 1.16 19.30
CA THR A 80 2.50 0.43 20.50
C THR A 80 0.99 0.20 20.53
N ALA A 81 0.25 0.84 19.61
CA ALA A 81 -1.21 0.83 19.60
C ALA A 81 -1.79 -0.56 19.32
N ARG A 82 -3.06 -0.74 19.73
CA ARG A 82 -3.85 -1.88 19.26
C ARG A 82 -4.45 -1.51 17.91
N HIS A 83 -4.12 -2.28 16.87
CA HIS A 83 -4.49 -1.94 15.49
C HIS A 83 -5.70 -2.69 14.94
N GLU A 84 -6.32 -3.51 15.77
CA GLU A 84 -7.52 -4.26 15.41
C GLU A 84 -8.52 -4.24 16.58
N ARG A 85 -9.80 -4.13 16.23
CA ARG A 85 -10.91 -4.25 17.18
C ARG A 85 -12.02 -5.07 16.56
N ALA A 86 -12.41 -6.16 17.23
CA ALA A 86 -13.44 -7.10 16.75
C ALA A 86 -13.16 -7.63 15.32
N GLY A 87 -11.88 -7.92 15.00
CA GLY A 87 -11.48 -8.44 13.69
C GLY A 87 -11.49 -7.42 12.55
N ARG A 88 -11.73 -6.14 12.84
CA ARG A 88 -11.63 -5.06 11.85
C ARG A 88 -10.35 -4.25 12.05
N PRO A 89 -9.65 -3.88 10.96
CA PRO A 89 -8.48 -3.03 11.05
C PRO A 89 -8.86 -1.63 11.50
N ALA A 90 -8.05 -1.02 12.37
CA ALA A 90 -8.13 0.40 12.63
C ALA A 90 -7.75 1.18 11.35
N LEU A 91 -8.49 2.26 11.07
CA LEU A 91 -8.31 3.09 9.88
C LEU A 91 -7.87 4.50 10.30
N LEU A 92 -7.00 5.11 9.50
CA LEU A 92 -6.59 6.50 9.70
C LEU A 92 -7.74 7.45 9.33
N PRO A 93 -7.82 8.63 9.97
CA PRO A 93 -8.83 9.63 9.66
C PRO A 93 -8.67 10.17 8.23
N LEU A 94 -9.78 10.60 7.63
CA LEU A 94 -9.85 11.09 6.25
C LEU A 94 -9.87 12.62 6.14
N ASP A 95 -9.88 13.35 7.25
CA ASP A 95 -10.15 14.79 7.24
C ASP A 95 -9.07 15.58 6.48
N GLY A 96 -7.78 15.28 6.72
CA GLY A 96 -6.68 15.91 5.99
C GLY A 96 -6.61 15.52 4.49
N LEU A 97 -7.32 14.47 4.09
CA LEU A 97 -7.42 14.08 2.68
C LEU A 97 -8.49 14.90 1.95
N ARG A 98 -9.61 15.24 2.62
CA ARG A 98 -10.69 16.06 2.03
C ARG A 98 -10.18 17.44 1.63
N GLU A 99 -9.38 18.09 2.48
CA GLU A 99 -8.77 19.39 2.17
C GLU A 99 -7.85 19.33 0.94
N ARG A 100 -7.07 18.24 0.81
CA ARG A 100 -6.17 18.04 -0.33
C ARG A 100 -6.92 17.76 -1.63
N LEU A 101 -8.04 17.05 -1.56
CA LEU A 101 -8.93 16.83 -2.70
C LEU A 101 -9.53 18.15 -3.20
N GLN A 102 -9.99 19.00 -2.30
CA GLN A 102 -10.49 20.34 -2.64
C GLN A 102 -9.41 21.19 -3.32
N ALA A 103 -8.16 21.13 -2.85
CA ALA A 103 -7.02 21.82 -3.47
C ALA A 103 -6.72 21.34 -4.90
N LEU A 104 -7.10 20.10 -5.25
CA LEU A 104 -7.01 19.55 -6.61
C LEU A 104 -8.25 19.86 -7.46
N GLY A 105 -9.21 20.64 -6.94
CA GLY A 105 -10.48 20.91 -7.62
C GLY A 105 -11.44 19.71 -7.65
N LEU A 106 -11.21 18.69 -6.82
CA LEU A 106 -12.07 17.51 -6.71
C LEU A 106 -13.09 17.73 -5.60
N ASP A 107 -14.34 17.85 -6.02
CA ASP A 107 -15.49 17.97 -5.12
C ASP A 107 -15.85 16.62 -4.47
N GLU A 108 -16.74 16.69 -3.48
CA GLU A 108 -17.23 15.50 -2.76
C GLU A 108 -18.00 14.53 -3.68
N GLN A 109 -18.50 15.03 -4.83
CA GLN A 109 -19.22 14.25 -5.83
C GLN A 109 -18.30 13.44 -6.76
N TYR A 110 -16.98 13.63 -6.71
CA TYR A 110 -16.04 12.85 -7.53
C TYR A 110 -16.22 11.34 -7.32
N GLY A 111 -16.40 10.90 -6.07
CA GLY A 111 -16.64 9.49 -5.75
C GLY A 111 -17.93 8.96 -6.39
N GLU A 112 -18.99 9.76 -6.40
CA GLU A 112 -20.27 9.38 -7.02
C GLU A 112 -20.15 9.28 -8.55
N ARG A 113 -19.49 10.26 -9.19
CA ARG A 113 -19.30 10.26 -10.65
C ARG A 113 -18.39 9.15 -11.15
N SER A 114 -17.34 8.82 -10.38
CA SER A 114 -16.39 7.75 -10.72
C SER A 114 -16.84 6.37 -10.22
N GLY A 115 -17.83 6.30 -9.33
CA GLY A 115 -18.18 5.07 -8.63
C GLY A 115 -17.07 4.50 -7.74
N LEU A 116 -16.00 5.27 -7.47
CA LEU A 116 -14.91 4.84 -6.60
C LEU A 116 -15.19 5.27 -5.16
N PRO A 117 -15.09 4.35 -4.18
CA PRO A 117 -15.28 4.72 -2.78
C PRO A 117 -14.06 5.46 -2.24
N LEU A 118 -14.27 6.30 -1.24
CA LEU A 118 -13.19 6.86 -0.44
C LEU A 118 -12.56 5.74 0.41
N VAL A 119 -11.25 5.58 0.34
CA VAL A 119 -10.48 4.51 0.97
C VAL A 119 -9.55 5.10 2.01
N ALA A 120 -9.87 4.88 3.27
CA ALA A 120 -8.98 5.17 4.39
C ALA A 120 -7.79 4.21 4.41
N GLU A 121 -6.64 4.72 4.86
CA GLU A 121 -5.47 3.89 5.06
C GLU A 121 -5.61 3.03 6.33
N PRO A 122 -5.16 1.77 6.33
CA PRO A 122 -5.03 0.99 7.56
C PRO A 122 -3.98 1.60 8.49
N ALA A 123 -4.26 1.62 9.79
CA ALA A 123 -3.29 1.99 10.83
C ALA A 123 -2.16 0.96 10.95
N ARG A 124 -2.31 -0.23 10.36
CA ARG A 124 -1.30 -1.28 10.34
C ARG A 124 -1.36 -2.10 9.07
N LEU A 125 -0.18 -2.40 8.52
CA LEU A 125 0.00 -3.25 7.35
C LEU A 125 1.05 -4.33 7.65
N GLU A 126 0.90 -5.49 7.05
CA GLU A 126 1.81 -6.63 7.18
C GLU A 126 2.82 -6.68 6.04
N PHE A 127 4.03 -7.10 6.38
CA PHE A 127 5.11 -7.32 5.42
C PHE A 127 4.79 -8.51 4.52
N ALA A 128 4.42 -8.27 3.28
CA ALA A 128 4.00 -9.27 2.32
C ALA A 128 5.14 -9.82 1.44
N GLY A 129 6.40 -9.51 1.79
CA GLY A 129 7.59 -9.88 1.03
C GLY A 129 8.23 -8.67 0.37
N TYR A 130 8.90 -8.89 -0.77
CA TYR A 130 9.51 -7.81 -1.54
C TYR A 130 8.84 -7.72 -2.91
N ASP A 131 8.70 -6.50 -3.41
CA ASP A 131 8.38 -6.28 -4.81
C ASP A 131 9.59 -6.57 -5.72
N ARG A 132 9.38 -6.49 -7.03
CA ARG A 132 10.43 -6.75 -8.04
C ARG A 132 11.64 -5.81 -7.95
N TYR A 133 11.47 -4.64 -7.32
CA TYR A 133 12.53 -3.67 -7.06
C TYR A 133 13.15 -3.83 -5.66
N ARG A 134 12.90 -4.96 -4.99
CA ARG A 134 13.39 -5.27 -3.65
C ARG A 134 12.94 -4.25 -2.60
N ARG A 135 11.79 -3.60 -2.79
CA ARG A 135 11.14 -2.76 -1.78
C ARG A 135 10.27 -3.64 -0.90
N PRO A 136 10.21 -3.39 0.42
CA PRO A 136 9.22 -4.05 1.26
C PRO A 136 7.81 -3.84 0.72
N LEU A 137 7.09 -4.94 0.52
CA LEU A 137 5.71 -4.96 0.08
C LEU A 137 4.82 -4.95 1.33
N TRP A 138 3.84 -4.05 1.36
CA TRP A 138 2.93 -3.88 2.49
C TRP A 138 1.51 -4.12 2.04
N LEU A 139 0.76 -4.95 2.78
CA LEU A 139 -0.64 -5.25 2.52
C LEU A 139 -1.40 -5.38 3.84
N LEU A 140 -2.72 -5.25 3.79
CA LEU A 140 -3.58 -5.60 4.91
C LEU A 140 -3.38 -7.08 5.26
N GLU A 141 -3.45 -7.43 6.54
CA GLU A 141 -3.08 -8.77 7.03
C GLU A 141 -3.74 -9.94 6.26
N PRO A 142 -5.07 -9.94 6.00
CA PRO A 142 -5.74 -10.95 5.17
C PRO A 142 -5.27 -10.98 3.72
N ALA A 143 -5.09 -9.81 3.10
CA ALA A 143 -4.58 -9.70 1.73
C ALA A 143 -3.13 -10.21 1.64
N ALA A 144 -2.29 -9.97 2.65
CA ALA A 144 -0.93 -10.51 2.73
C ALA A 144 -0.92 -12.05 2.82
N ARG A 145 -1.83 -12.65 3.59
CA ARG A 145 -1.98 -14.12 3.63
C ARG A 145 -2.46 -14.67 2.30
N ALA A 146 -3.47 -14.04 1.70
CA ALA A 146 -4.01 -14.43 0.39
C ALA A 146 -2.94 -14.36 -0.70
N TRP A 147 -2.18 -13.27 -0.77
CA TRP A 147 -1.09 -13.07 -1.72
C TRP A 147 -0.04 -14.18 -1.63
N ARG A 148 0.42 -14.52 -0.41
CA ARG A 148 1.40 -15.59 -0.21
C ARG A 148 0.89 -16.96 -0.64
N ARG A 149 -0.41 -17.24 -0.44
CA ARG A 149 -1.06 -18.47 -0.91
C ARG A 149 -1.15 -18.50 -2.44
N MET A 150 -1.62 -17.41 -3.05
CA MET A 150 -1.77 -17.28 -4.50
C MET A 150 -0.43 -17.46 -5.21
N ARG A 151 0.61 -16.75 -4.75
CA ARG A 151 1.96 -16.85 -5.31
C ARG A 151 2.56 -18.26 -5.16
N ARG A 152 2.27 -18.97 -4.08
CA ARG A 152 2.72 -20.36 -3.89
C ARG A 152 1.99 -21.33 -4.83
N ALA A 153 0.69 -21.15 -5.01
CA ALA A 153 -0.10 -21.97 -5.92
C ALA A 153 0.36 -21.77 -7.37
N ALA A 154 0.54 -20.51 -7.80
CA ALA A 154 1.06 -20.19 -9.12
C ALA A 154 2.42 -20.85 -9.36
N LEU A 155 3.34 -20.77 -8.38
CA LEU A 155 4.64 -21.43 -8.48
C LEU A 155 4.54 -22.96 -8.58
N GLY A 156 3.55 -23.58 -7.92
CA GLY A 156 3.28 -25.01 -8.04
C GLY A 156 2.80 -25.42 -9.44
N ASP A 157 2.19 -24.48 -10.17
CA ASP A 157 1.75 -24.63 -11.56
C ASP A 157 2.81 -24.11 -12.57
N ASP A 158 4.07 -23.92 -12.13
CA ASP A 158 5.19 -23.36 -12.92
C ASP A 158 4.95 -21.93 -13.45
N VAL A 159 4.09 -21.17 -12.76
CA VAL A 159 3.80 -19.76 -13.06
C VAL A 159 4.46 -18.85 -12.04
N ALA A 160 5.38 -18.00 -12.49
CA ALA A 160 6.01 -17.00 -11.64
C ALA A 160 5.16 -15.72 -11.57
N LEU A 161 4.82 -15.31 -10.34
CA LEU A 161 4.21 -14.01 -10.06
C LEU A 161 5.18 -13.13 -9.25
N ASP A 162 5.37 -11.89 -9.67
CA ASP A 162 6.04 -10.85 -8.90
C ASP A 162 5.08 -9.69 -8.57
N ALA A 163 5.34 -9.03 -7.44
CA ALA A 163 4.62 -7.81 -7.10
C ALA A 163 5.40 -6.62 -7.68
N ILE A 164 4.69 -5.69 -8.31
CA ILE A 164 5.22 -4.40 -8.77
C ILE A 164 4.98 -3.35 -7.68
N SER A 165 3.77 -3.32 -7.12
CA SER A 165 3.36 -2.37 -6.08
C SER A 165 2.25 -2.94 -5.18
N GLY A 166 2.12 -2.43 -3.95
CA GLY A 166 1.13 -2.84 -2.95
C GLY A 166 0.53 -1.61 -2.28
N TYR A 167 0.49 -1.55 -0.94
CA TYR A 167 0.02 -0.34 -0.25
C TYR A 167 0.72 0.93 -0.71
N ARG A 168 -0.08 1.99 -0.88
CA ARG A 168 0.34 3.33 -1.28
C ARG A 168 -0.39 4.35 -0.42
N SER A 169 0.33 5.23 0.29
CA SER A 169 -0.31 6.28 1.08
C SER A 169 -1.01 7.33 0.22
N HIS A 170 -1.94 8.07 0.81
CA HIS A 170 -2.56 9.26 0.23
C HIS A 170 -1.49 10.30 -0.15
N ASP A 171 -0.53 10.54 0.74
CA ASP A 171 0.61 11.44 0.51
C ASP A 171 1.47 11.01 -0.70
N TYR A 172 1.73 9.71 -0.86
CA TYR A 172 2.47 9.21 -2.02
C TYR A 172 1.68 9.44 -3.32
N GLN A 173 0.38 9.17 -3.31
CA GLN A 173 -0.49 9.38 -4.46
C GLN A 173 -0.58 10.86 -4.83
N LEU A 174 -0.68 11.75 -3.85
CA LEU A 174 -0.62 13.20 -4.07
C LEU A 174 0.72 13.61 -4.70
N GLY A 175 1.84 13.04 -4.24
CA GLY A 175 3.15 13.28 -4.87
C GLY A 175 3.22 12.83 -6.34
N ILE A 176 2.41 11.86 -6.78
CA ILE A 176 2.28 11.53 -8.22
C ILE A 176 1.59 12.69 -8.96
N PHE A 177 0.51 13.22 -8.40
CA PHE A 177 -0.21 14.36 -8.96
C PHE A 177 0.72 15.57 -9.07
N ASP A 178 1.39 15.96 -7.98
CA ASP A 178 2.30 17.11 -7.96
C ASP A 178 3.37 17.02 -9.07
N ARG A 179 3.98 15.84 -9.23
CA ARG A 179 4.98 15.62 -10.29
C ARG A 179 4.40 15.68 -11.70
N LYS A 180 3.15 15.29 -11.90
CA LYS A 180 2.49 15.32 -13.21
C LYS A 180 2.00 16.72 -13.57
N LEU A 181 1.43 17.44 -12.59
CA LEU A 181 1.09 18.86 -12.71
C LEU A 181 2.34 19.69 -13.03
N ALA A 182 3.46 19.44 -12.33
CA ALA A 182 4.74 20.11 -12.62
C ALA A 182 5.30 19.82 -14.02
N ARG A 183 4.84 18.74 -14.69
CA ARG A 183 5.16 18.42 -16.09
C ARG A 183 4.13 18.95 -17.09
N GLY A 184 3.13 19.72 -16.62
CA GLY A 184 2.12 20.35 -17.45
C GLY A 184 0.90 19.50 -17.77
N GLN A 185 0.70 18.35 -17.10
CA GLN A 185 -0.55 17.59 -17.24
C GLN A 185 -1.68 18.27 -16.45
N SER A 186 -2.90 18.25 -16.97
CA SER A 186 -4.09 18.70 -16.22
C SER A 186 -4.56 17.63 -15.23
N VAL A 187 -5.36 18.01 -14.23
CA VAL A 187 -5.94 17.05 -13.27
C VAL A 187 -6.76 15.98 -14.00
N GLU A 188 -7.54 16.36 -15.01
CA GLU A 188 -8.36 15.45 -15.82
C GLU A 188 -7.49 14.42 -16.57
N GLN A 189 -6.36 14.86 -17.15
CA GLN A 189 -5.41 13.96 -17.82
C GLN A 189 -4.78 12.97 -16.84
N ILE A 190 -4.48 13.42 -15.62
CA ILE A 190 -3.93 12.56 -14.58
C ILE A 190 -4.98 11.52 -14.15
N LEU A 191 -6.23 11.95 -13.98
CA LEU A 191 -7.33 11.10 -13.52
C LEU A 191 -7.72 9.97 -14.49
N GLY A 192 -7.44 10.12 -15.79
CA GLY A 192 -7.68 9.05 -16.77
C GLY A 192 -6.75 7.84 -16.60
N VAL A 193 -5.62 7.99 -15.89
CA VAL A 193 -4.59 6.95 -15.71
C VAL A 193 -4.17 6.75 -14.26
N ASN A 194 -4.70 7.55 -13.33
CA ASN A 194 -4.41 7.44 -11.92
C ASN A 194 -5.65 7.83 -11.10
N ALA A 195 -6.09 6.95 -10.21
CA ALA A 195 -7.12 7.30 -9.24
C ALA A 195 -6.69 8.52 -8.40
N ALA A 196 -7.66 9.38 -8.05
CA ALA A 196 -7.43 10.50 -7.14
C ALA A 196 -6.88 10.01 -5.79
N PRO A 197 -6.08 10.83 -5.06
CA PRO A 197 -5.72 10.53 -3.68
C PRO A 197 -6.97 10.21 -2.85
N GLY A 198 -6.97 9.09 -2.13
CA GLY A 198 -8.14 8.64 -1.39
C GLY A 198 -9.10 7.73 -2.16
N TYR A 199 -9.01 7.65 -3.48
CA TYR A 199 -9.90 6.83 -4.32
C TYR A 199 -9.18 5.64 -4.97
N SER A 200 -7.90 5.42 -4.64
CA SER A 200 -7.14 4.23 -5.04
C SER A 200 -7.34 3.08 -4.04
N GLU A 201 -7.58 1.88 -4.55
CA GLU A 201 -7.66 0.66 -3.74
C GLU A 201 -6.33 0.32 -3.03
N HIS A 202 -5.20 0.81 -3.55
CA HIS A 202 -3.88 0.66 -2.91
C HIS A 202 -3.82 1.31 -1.53
N HIS A 203 -4.62 2.35 -1.27
CA HIS A 203 -4.67 2.99 0.05
C HIS A 203 -5.10 2.02 1.14
N GLY A 204 -6.03 1.12 0.83
CA GLY A 204 -6.55 0.13 1.77
C GLY A 204 -5.59 -1.04 2.04
N GLY A 205 -4.45 -1.10 1.35
CA GLY A 205 -3.52 -2.23 1.41
C GLY A 205 -4.11 -3.54 0.88
N ARG A 206 -5.18 -3.49 0.08
CA ARG A 206 -5.84 -4.67 -0.50
C ARG A 206 -5.48 -4.90 -1.96
N ALA A 207 -5.03 -3.87 -2.66
CA ALA A 207 -4.63 -3.95 -4.06
C ALA A 207 -3.15 -4.24 -4.24
N LEU A 208 -2.85 -4.93 -5.34
CA LEU A 208 -1.53 -5.28 -5.82
C LEU A 208 -1.46 -5.02 -7.32
N ASP A 209 -0.35 -4.43 -7.75
CA ASP A 209 0.07 -4.51 -9.14
C ASP A 209 0.92 -5.78 -9.27
N ILE A 210 0.52 -6.71 -10.13
CA ILE A 210 1.14 -8.02 -10.33
C ILE A 210 1.75 -8.07 -11.73
N GLY A 211 2.96 -8.61 -11.80
CA GLY A 211 3.66 -8.90 -13.06
C GLY A 211 4.22 -10.32 -13.09
N THR A 212 5.08 -10.55 -14.07
CA THR A 212 5.87 -11.76 -14.23
C THR A 212 7.30 -11.40 -14.65
N PRO A 213 8.32 -12.20 -14.29
CA PRO A 213 9.69 -11.99 -14.74
C PRO A 213 9.79 -11.88 -16.27
N GLY A 214 10.62 -10.95 -16.75
CA GLY A 214 10.82 -10.70 -18.18
C GLY A 214 9.85 -9.69 -18.80
N GLU A 215 8.74 -9.38 -18.12
CA GLU A 215 7.75 -8.42 -18.64
C GLU A 215 7.94 -7.00 -18.08
N PRO A 216 7.65 -5.96 -18.88
CA PRO A 216 7.53 -4.59 -18.41
C PRO A 216 6.51 -4.47 -17.25
N PRO A 217 6.78 -3.63 -16.25
CA PRO A 217 5.88 -3.45 -15.11
C PRO A 217 4.68 -2.58 -15.50
N ALA A 218 3.47 -3.03 -15.15
CA ALA A 218 2.25 -2.24 -15.27
C ALA A 218 1.99 -1.73 -16.70
N GLU A 219 2.11 -2.65 -17.67
CA GLU A 219 1.80 -2.41 -19.08
C GLU A 219 0.76 -3.41 -19.58
N GLU A 220 0.00 -3.02 -20.62
CA GLU A 220 -1.04 -3.87 -21.19
C GLU A 220 -0.51 -5.19 -21.74
N SER A 221 0.78 -5.25 -22.14
CA SER A 221 1.42 -6.48 -22.65
C SER A 221 1.32 -7.66 -21.68
N PHE A 222 1.21 -7.38 -20.36
CA PHE A 222 1.03 -8.40 -19.33
C PHE A 222 -0.16 -9.33 -19.61
N GLU A 223 -1.21 -8.84 -20.28
CA GLU A 223 -2.39 -9.63 -20.61
C GLU A 223 -2.11 -10.85 -21.50
N THR A 224 -1.01 -10.81 -22.27
CA THR A 224 -0.63 -11.88 -23.21
C THR A 224 0.16 -13.01 -22.54
N THR A 225 0.44 -12.89 -21.25
CA THR A 225 1.33 -13.80 -20.52
C THR A 225 0.59 -15.02 -19.96
N ALA A 226 1.34 -16.10 -19.72
CA ALA A 226 0.84 -17.25 -18.97
C ALA A 226 0.43 -16.86 -17.52
N ALA A 227 1.12 -15.88 -16.92
CA ALA A 227 0.80 -15.38 -15.59
C ALA A 227 -0.57 -14.71 -15.53
N PHE A 228 -0.89 -13.84 -16.49
CA PHE A 228 -2.23 -13.24 -16.57
C PHE A 228 -3.30 -14.28 -16.83
N THR A 229 -3.05 -15.22 -17.74
CA THR A 229 -3.98 -16.35 -18.02
C THR A 229 -4.27 -17.15 -16.74
N TRP A 230 -3.23 -17.45 -15.95
CA TRP A 230 -3.36 -18.13 -14.67
C TRP A 230 -4.18 -17.31 -13.67
N LEU A 231 -3.91 -16.00 -13.53
CA LEU A 231 -4.65 -15.12 -12.63
C LEU A 231 -6.13 -15.06 -12.99
N ARG A 232 -6.47 -14.93 -14.27
CA ARG A 232 -7.86 -14.91 -14.76
C ARG A 232 -8.63 -16.18 -14.38
N GLY A 233 -7.96 -17.34 -14.37
CA GLY A 233 -8.57 -18.61 -13.99
C GLY A 233 -8.64 -18.85 -12.48
N ARG A 234 -7.66 -18.34 -11.71
CA ARG A 234 -7.39 -18.84 -10.34
C ARG A 234 -7.32 -17.79 -9.24
N ALA A 235 -7.12 -16.52 -9.56
CA ALA A 235 -6.95 -15.47 -8.54
C ALA A 235 -8.16 -15.37 -7.59
N GLY A 236 -9.37 -15.64 -8.11
CA GLY A 236 -10.61 -15.68 -7.34
C GLY A 236 -10.61 -16.71 -6.19
N GLU A 237 -9.90 -17.84 -6.33
CA GLU A 237 -9.73 -18.85 -5.27
C GLU A 237 -9.02 -18.28 -4.02
N PHE A 238 -8.34 -17.15 -4.17
CA PHE A 238 -7.62 -16.44 -3.12
C PHE A 238 -8.30 -15.13 -2.73
N GLY A 239 -9.46 -14.81 -3.32
CA GLY A 239 -10.21 -13.58 -3.07
C GLY A 239 -9.72 -12.37 -3.87
N PHE A 240 -8.89 -12.57 -4.90
CA PHE A 240 -8.45 -11.47 -5.77
C PHE A 240 -9.34 -11.38 -7.02
N ALA A 241 -9.67 -10.15 -7.40
CA ALA A 241 -10.35 -9.82 -8.65
C ALA A 241 -9.61 -8.68 -9.36
N MET A 242 -9.69 -8.65 -10.69
CA MET A 242 -9.12 -7.56 -11.49
C MET A 242 -10.10 -6.38 -11.49
N SER A 243 -9.68 -5.22 -11.01
CA SER A 243 -10.59 -4.09 -10.77
C SER A 243 -10.91 -3.27 -12.02
N TYR A 244 -9.98 -3.22 -12.97
CA TYR A 244 -10.08 -2.30 -14.12
C TYR A 244 -9.99 -3.05 -15.47
N PRO A 245 -11.01 -3.86 -15.86
CA PRO A 245 -11.16 -4.33 -17.23
C PRO A 245 -11.45 -3.17 -18.21
N ARG A 246 -11.37 -3.44 -19.53
CA ARG A 246 -11.54 -2.43 -20.60
C ARG A 246 -12.87 -1.65 -20.53
N ASP A 247 -13.91 -2.26 -19.98
CA ASP A 247 -15.28 -1.74 -19.86
C ASP A 247 -15.66 -1.38 -18.40
N ASN A 248 -14.67 -1.17 -17.53
CA ASN A 248 -14.94 -0.79 -16.15
C ASN A 248 -15.71 0.55 -16.06
N PRO A 249 -16.63 0.70 -15.08
CA PRO A 249 -17.48 1.88 -14.98
C PRO A 249 -16.77 3.10 -14.39
N HIS A 250 -15.50 2.98 -13.99
CA HIS A 250 -14.80 3.99 -13.20
C HIS A 250 -14.09 5.05 -14.06
N GLY A 251 -14.04 4.85 -15.38
CA GLY A 251 -13.28 5.70 -16.29
C GLY A 251 -11.75 5.59 -16.10
N ILE A 252 -11.30 4.57 -15.36
CA ILE A 252 -9.87 4.23 -15.24
C ILE A 252 -9.49 3.43 -16.49
N SER A 253 -8.31 3.71 -17.05
CA SER A 253 -7.76 2.95 -18.18
C SER A 253 -7.67 1.44 -17.87
N TYR A 254 -7.58 0.59 -18.88
CA TYR A 254 -7.44 -0.85 -18.67
C TYR A 254 -6.13 -1.17 -17.94
N GLU A 255 -6.20 -1.91 -16.83
CA GLU A 255 -5.03 -2.28 -16.00
C GLU A 255 -4.99 -3.80 -15.74
N PRO A 256 -4.49 -4.63 -16.68
CA PRO A 256 -4.42 -6.09 -16.50
C PRO A 256 -3.55 -6.54 -15.31
N TRP A 257 -2.67 -5.65 -14.84
CA TRP A 257 -1.80 -5.89 -13.71
C TRP A 257 -2.47 -5.58 -12.35
N HIS A 258 -3.60 -4.88 -12.28
CA HIS A 258 -4.19 -4.41 -11.02
C HIS A 258 -5.22 -5.41 -10.46
N TRP A 259 -4.91 -5.99 -9.30
CA TRP A 259 -5.74 -7.00 -8.63
C TRP A 259 -6.03 -6.61 -7.18
N CYS A 260 -7.31 -6.58 -6.81
CA CYS A 260 -7.75 -6.21 -5.47
C CYS A 260 -8.27 -7.43 -4.70
N TRP A 261 -7.83 -7.56 -3.45
CA TRP A 261 -8.34 -8.56 -2.54
C TRP A 261 -9.67 -8.10 -1.90
N HIS A 262 -10.67 -8.97 -1.96
CA HIS A 262 -11.94 -8.79 -1.29
C HIS A 262 -12.09 -9.85 -0.19
N PRO A 263 -12.58 -9.47 1.00
CA PRO A 263 -12.97 -10.46 1.99
C PRO A 263 -14.04 -11.38 1.38
N ALA A 264 -13.97 -12.67 1.71
CA ALA A 264 -15.06 -13.58 1.37
C ALA A 264 -16.37 -12.95 1.88
N PRO A 265 -17.47 -13.00 1.10
CA PRO A 265 -18.76 -12.58 1.60
C PRO A 265 -19.00 -13.29 2.93
N ALA A 266 -19.47 -12.57 3.94
CA ALA A 266 -19.80 -13.16 5.22
C ALA A 266 -20.84 -14.26 4.93
N GLY A 267 -20.38 -15.50 4.92
CA GLY A 267 -21.24 -16.65 4.70
C GLY A 267 -22.30 -16.63 5.78
N ASP A 268 -23.55 -16.66 5.34
CA ASP A 268 -24.70 -16.92 6.18
C ASP A 268 -24.34 -18.06 7.13
N ALA A 269 -24.33 -17.77 8.43
CA ALA A 269 -24.11 -18.77 9.46
C ALA A 269 -25.37 -19.64 9.53
N SER A 270 -25.63 -20.43 8.49
CA SER A 270 -26.60 -21.50 8.53
C SER A 270 -26.05 -22.54 9.51
N PRO A 271 -26.75 -22.83 10.61
CA PRO A 271 -26.32 -23.87 11.53
C PRO A 271 -26.34 -25.18 10.76
N ALA A 272 -25.22 -25.92 10.83
CA ALA A 272 -25.20 -27.30 10.39
C ALA A 272 -26.29 -28.05 11.17
N ASN A 273 -27.30 -28.53 10.44
CA ASN A 273 -28.32 -29.41 11.00
C ASN A 273 -27.64 -30.65 11.59
N ALA A 274 -28.03 -30.93 12.83
CA ALA A 274 -27.80 -32.18 13.53
C ALA A 274 -28.55 -33.36 12.86
#